data_AF-A0A7X3XJ10-F1
#
_entry.id   AF-A0A7X3XJ10-F1
#
_cell.length_a   1.000
_cell.length_b   1.000
_cell.length_c   1.000
_cell.angle_alpha   90.00
_cell.angle_beta   90.00
_cell.angle_gamma   90.00
#
_symmetry.space_group_name_H-M   'P 1'
#
loop_
_entity.id
_entity.type
_entity.pdbx_description
1 polymer ?
#
loop_
_entity_poly.entity_id
_entity_poly.type
_entity_poly.pdbx_seq_one_letter_code
_entity_poly.pdbx_strand_id
1 'polypeptide(L)'
;MFGETSFCGCEFGVIGFDEGVGRTFKRHIWLVAAITPCKGWISAKVRFSEYVPIELFDMLTKDIEQIKSCFDTPNQVDWDKPGPGPKRVGFFRSKIDFDDKSSWEELFEWLCVNLEKLEQVFMNFLALYFYDTVK
;
A
#
# COMPACT_ATOMS: atom_id res chain seq x y z
N MET A 1 -11.56 -7.79 -27.32
CA MET A 1 -11.80 -8.94 -26.42
C MET A 1 -11.61 -8.40 -25.01
N PHE A 2 -12.69 -7.94 -24.38
CA PHE A 2 -12.64 -7.32 -23.05
C PHE A 2 -12.74 -8.43 -22.00
N GLY A 3 -11.66 -8.65 -21.26
CA GLY A 3 -11.66 -9.54 -20.11
C GLY A 3 -12.18 -8.79 -18.90
N GLU A 4 -13.41 -9.12 -18.48
CA GLU A 4 -13.98 -8.65 -17.22
C GLU A 4 -13.17 -9.23 -16.05
N THR A 5 -12.31 -8.43 -15.45
CA THR A 5 -11.73 -8.74 -14.14
C THR A 5 -12.76 -8.38 -13.07
N SER A 6 -13.52 -9.39 -12.65
CA SER A 6 -14.32 -9.34 -11.42
C SER A 6 -13.39 -9.07 -10.23
N PHE A 7 -13.38 -7.82 -9.75
CA PHE A 7 -12.73 -7.44 -8.50
C PHE A 7 -13.69 -7.72 -7.34
N CYS A 8 -13.60 -8.93 -6.77
CA CYS A 8 -14.21 -9.24 -5.48
C CYS A 8 -13.17 -8.93 -4.39
N GLY A 9 -13.03 -7.65 -4.05
CA GLY A 9 -12.18 -7.17 -2.98
C GLY A 9 -12.80 -5.92 -2.36
N CYS A 10 -12.94 -5.91 -1.03
CA CYS A 10 -13.21 -4.68 -0.29
C CYS A 10 -11.87 -3.98 -0.05
N GLU A 11 -11.67 -2.81 -0.66
CA GLU A 11 -10.55 -1.92 -0.35
C GLU A 11 -11.06 -0.86 0.64
N PHE A 12 -10.50 -0.85 1.86
CA PHE A 12 -10.75 0.22 2.84
C PHE A 12 -9.46 1.00 3.05
N GLY A 13 -9.51 2.32 2.85
CA GLY A 13 -8.35 3.19 3.06
C GLY A 13 -8.52 4.61 2.52
N VAL A 14 -8.62 5.60 3.41
CA VAL A 14 -8.49 7.02 3.08
C VAL A 14 -7.72 7.73 4.20
N ILE A 15 -6.44 7.98 3.98
CA ILE A 15 -5.74 9.11 4.58
C ILE A 15 -5.11 9.87 3.40
N GLY A 16 -5.60 11.07 3.15
CA GLY A 16 -5.09 11.96 2.11
C GLY A 16 -4.56 13.24 2.76
N PHE A 17 -3.36 13.64 2.39
CA PHE A 17 -2.75 14.91 2.83
C PHE A 17 -3.08 15.99 1.78
N ASP A 18 -3.51 17.18 2.25
CA ASP A 18 -4.05 18.27 1.43
C ASP A 18 -3.24 19.57 1.56
N GLU A 19 -3.11 20.27 0.44
CA GLU A 19 -3.00 21.72 0.34
C GLU A 19 -3.83 22.23 -0.86
N GLY A 20 -5.12 22.56 -0.65
CA GLY A 20 -5.81 23.65 -1.39
C GLY A 20 -6.81 23.31 -2.52
N VAL A 21 -8.09 23.63 -2.24
CA VAL A 21 -9.19 24.13 -3.11
C VAL A 21 -9.54 23.40 -4.43
N GLY A 22 -10.68 22.68 -4.44
CA GLY A 22 -11.72 22.88 -5.47
C GLY A 22 -11.70 22.05 -6.77
N ARG A 23 -11.10 20.86 -6.83
CA ARG A 23 -11.28 19.90 -7.94
C ARG A 23 -11.54 18.49 -7.41
N THR A 24 -12.26 17.63 -8.14
CA THR A 24 -12.29 16.17 -7.86
C THR A 24 -10.86 15.62 -7.93
N PHE A 25 -10.20 15.53 -6.78
CA PHE A 25 -8.81 15.13 -6.66
C PHE A 25 -8.65 13.64 -6.99
N LYS A 26 -7.77 13.33 -7.94
CA LYS A 26 -7.23 11.98 -8.08
C LYS A 26 -6.27 11.78 -6.91
N ARG A 27 -6.69 11.04 -5.89
CA ARG A 27 -5.79 10.61 -4.82
C ARG A 27 -4.66 9.82 -5.45
N HIS A 28 -3.43 10.17 -5.12
CA HIS A 28 -2.26 9.57 -5.76
C HIS A 28 -1.74 8.37 -4.95
N ILE A 29 -1.83 8.42 -3.62
CA ILE A 29 -1.32 7.38 -2.73
C ILE A 29 -2.44 6.94 -1.78
N TRP A 30 -2.56 5.63 -1.55
CA TRP A 30 -3.52 5.05 -0.62
C TRP A 30 -2.85 4.04 0.29
N LEU A 31 -3.14 4.09 1.57
CA LEU A 31 -2.94 2.96 2.46
C LEU A 31 -4.15 2.04 2.35
N VAL A 32 -3.95 0.75 2.07
CA VAL A 32 -5.02 -0.20 1.70
C VAL A 32 -4.89 -1.49 2.49
N ALA A 33 -5.95 -1.86 3.20
CA ALA A 33 -6.21 -3.25 3.57
C ALA A 33 -7.06 -3.91 2.47
N ALA A 34 -6.66 -5.11 2.05
CA ALA A 34 -7.42 -5.90 1.10
C ALA A 34 -7.49 -7.36 1.54
N ILE A 35 -8.71 -7.89 1.55
CA ILE A 35 -9.02 -9.29 1.79
C ILE A 35 -9.54 -9.87 0.48
N THR A 36 -8.98 -11.00 0.03
CA THR A 36 -9.40 -11.69 -1.19
C THR A 36 -9.70 -13.16 -0.86
N PRO A 37 -10.91 -13.47 -0.37
CA PRO A 37 -11.23 -14.80 0.14
C PRO A 37 -11.07 -15.91 -0.91
N CYS A 38 -11.49 -15.65 -2.16
CA CYS A 38 -11.38 -16.61 -3.26
C CYS A 38 -9.94 -17.00 -3.61
N LYS A 39 -8.94 -16.22 -3.17
CA LYS A 39 -7.52 -16.53 -3.33
C LYS A 39 -6.86 -16.99 -2.02
N GLY A 40 -7.58 -16.96 -0.90
CA GLY A 40 -7.02 -17.20 0.43
C GLY A 40 -5.94 -16.19 0.82
N TRP A 41 -6.09 -14.92 0.39
CA TRP A 41 -5.09 -13.87 0.57
C TRP A 41 -5.61 -12.69 1.39
N ILE A 42 -4.72 -12.08 2.14
CA ILE A 42 -4.90 -10.79 2.83
C ILE A 42 -3.65 -9.95 2.62
N SER A 43 -3.81 -8.63 2.58
CA SER A 43 -2.69 -7.71 2.38
C SER A 43 -2.92 -6.36 3.03
N ALA A 44 -1.85 -5.79 3.55
CA ALA A 44 -1.72 -4.39 3.92
C ALA A 44 -0.70 -3.76 2.98
N LYS A 45 -1.06 -2.70 2.26
CA LYS A 45 -0.20 -2.13 1.22
C LYS A 45 -0.41 -0.63 1.04
N VAL A 46 0.66 0.07 0.69
CA VAL A 46 0.58 1.39 0.06
C VAL A 46 0.40 1.17 -1.43
N ARG A 47 -0.62 1.79 -2.02
CA ARG A 47 -0.91 1.76 -3.45
C ARG A 47 -0.67 3.14 -4.04
N PHE A 48 0.01 3.18 -5.16
CA PHE A 48 0.28 4.37 -5.95
C PHE A 48 -0.58 4.29 -7.21
N SER A 49 -1.37 5.34 -7.44
CA SER A 49 -2.17 5.50 -8.65
C SER A 49 -1.30 5.52 -9.89
N GLU A 50 -1.86 5.14 -11.04
CA GLU A 50 -1.22 5.32 -12.34
C GLU A 50 -0.91 6.79 -12.67
N TYR A 51 -1.55 7.73 -11.96
CA TYR A 51 -1.36 9.17 -12.12
C TYR A 51 -0.38 9.76 -11.09
N VAL A 52 0.18 8.96 -10.16
CA VAL A 52 1.32 9.44 -9.37
C VAL A 52 2.45 9.67 -10.35
N PRO A 53 3.22 10.76 -10.24
CA PRO A 53 4.44 10.89 -11.01
C PRO A 53 5.28 9.63 -10.78
N ILE A 54 5.57 8.88 -11.85
CA ILE A 54 6.44 7.69 -11.81
C ILE A 54 7.70 7.99 -10.99
N GLU A 55 8.18 9.23 -11.08
CA GLU A 55 9.23 9.85 -10.29
C GLU A 55 9.14 9.56 -8.79
N LEU A 56 7.98 9.70 -8.13
CA LEU A 56 7.85 9.47 -6.69
C LEU A 56 8.11 8.01 -6.30
N PHE A 57 7.51 7.07 -7.04
CA PHE A 57 7.73 5.65 -6.78
C PHE A 57 9.17 5.24 -7.13
N ASP A 58 9.72 5.81 -8.20
CA ASP A 58 11.11 5.57 -8.61
C ASP A 58 12.11 6.12 -7.60
N MET A 59 11.83 7.27 -6.97
CA MET A 59 12.65 7.82 -5.88
C MET A 59 12.60 6.93 -4.66
N LEU A 60 11.41 6.54 -4.20
CA LEU A 60 11.28 5.59 -3.08
C LEU A 60 11.99 4.26 -3.38
N THR A 61 12.04 3.84 -4.65
CA THR A 61 12.76 2.64 -5.06
C THR A 61 14.29 2.81 -4.96
N LYS A 62 14.84 4.02 -5.08
CA LYS A 62 16.28 4.26 -4.86
C LYS A 62 16.68 4.03 -3.41
N ASP A 63 15.76 4.32 -2.48
CA ASP A 63 15.95 4.15 -1.04
C ASP A 63 15.37 2.83 -0.52
N ILE A 64 15.09 1.85 -1.39
CA ILE A 64 14.38 0.62 -1.05
C ILE A 64 15.02 -0.14 0.12
N GLU A 65 16.34 -0.25 0.17
CA GLU A 65 17.04 -0.97 1.24
C GLU A 65 16.93 -0.22 2.57
N GLN A 66 16.98 1.12 2.55
CA GLN A 66 16.77 1.94 3.73
C GLN A 66 15.34 1.81 4.24
N ILE A 67 14.35 1.93 3.35
CA ILE A 67 12.94 1.78 3.69
C ILE A 67 12.64 0.38 4.23
N LYS A 68 13.21 -0.66 3.61
CA LYS A 68 13.08 -2.06 4.07
C LYS A 68 13.67 -2.26 5.45
N SER A 69 14.77 -1.59 5.78
CA SER A 69 15.40 -1.67 7.11
C SER A 69 14.54 -1.11 8.24
N CYS A 70 13.53 -0.28 7.92
CA CYS A 70 12.59 0.24 8.89
C CYS A 70 11.51 -0.77 9.32
N PHE A 71 11.42 -1.92 8.64
CA PHE A 71 10.50 -2.98 9.02
C PHE A 71 11.23 -4.08 9.78
N ASP A 72 10.58 -4.64 10.81
CA ASP A 72 11.15 -5.74 11.61
C ASP A 72 11.46 -6.99 10.77
N THR A 73 10.75 -7.17 9.66
CA THR A 73 10.93 -8.27 8.70
C THR A 73 11.17 -7.74 7.28
N PRO A 74 12.38 -7.22 6.97
CA PRO A 74 12.67 -6.54 5.70
C PRO A 74 12.38 -7.39 4.44
N ASN A 75 12.57 -8.71 4.55
CA ASN A 75 12.37 -9.67 3.47
C ASN A 75 10.89 -10.03 3.21
N GLN A 76 9.97 -9.59 4.07
CA GLN A 76 8.54 -9.87 3.92
C GLN A 76 7.77 -8.76 3.21
N VAL A 77 8.42 -7.62 2.95
CA VAL A 77 7.83 -6.52 2.21
C VAL A 77 7.97 -6.81 0.71
N ASP A 78 6.83 -6.99 0.05
CA ASP A 78 6.72 -7.06 -1.40
C ASP A 78 6.74 -5.63 -1.97
N TRP A 79 7.53 -5.43 -3.01
CA TRP A 79 7.76 -4.12 -3.63
C TRP A 79 7.69 -4.28 -5.15
N ASP A 80 6.70 -3.64 -5.77
CA ASP A 80 6.54 -3.72 -7.22
C ASP A 80 7.73 -3.07 -7.94
N LYS A 81 8.10 -3.60 -9.11
CA LYS A 81 9.16 -2.99 -9.92
C LYS A 81 8.69 -1.66 -10.53
N PRO A 82 9.61 -0.69 -10.71
CA PRO A 82 9.38 0.51 -11.52
C PRO A 82 8.77 0.21 -12.88
N GLY A 83 7.99 1.15 -13.42
CA GLY A 83 7.40 1.05 -14.76
C GLY A 83 5.98 1.60 -14.84
N PRO A 84 5.30 1.44 -15.99
CA PRO A 84 3.94 1.94 -16.17
C PRO A 84 2.93 1.16 -15.31
N GLY A 85 1.81 1.82 -15.01
CA GLY A 85 0.68 1.26 -14.27
C GLY A 85 0.75 1.49 -12.75
N PRO A 86 -0.30 1.08 -12.02
CA PRO A 86 -0.36 1.23 -10.58
C PRO A 86 0.76 0.44 -9.91
N LYS A 87 1.33 1.00 -8.85
CA LYS A 87 2.39 0.38 -8.05
C LYS A 87 1.92 0.14 -6.64
N ARG A 88 2.57 -0.80 -5.96
CA ARG A 88 2.32 -1.06 -4.55
C ARG A 88 3.59 -1.48 -3.82
N VAL A 89 3.55 -1.24 -2.52
CA VAL A 89 4.49 -1.79 -1.55
C VAL A 89 3.67 -2.30 -0.38
N GLY A 90 3.99 -3.48 0.15
CA GLY A 90 3.32 -3.93 1.36
C GLY A 90 3.56 -5.38 1.73
N PHE A 91 2.74 -5.83 2.66
CA PHE A 91 2.79 -7.16 3.23
C PHE A 91 1.67 -8.02 2.66
N PHE A 92 1.99 -9.28 2.41
CA PHE A 92 1.06 -10.27 1.84
C PHE A 92 1.11 -11.54 2.67
N ARG A 93 -0.07 -12.03 3.06
CA ARG A 93 -0.23 -13.34 3.67
C ARG A 93 -1.18 -14.15 2.79
N SER A 94 -0.78 -15.39 2.52
CA SER A 94 -1.47 -16.32 1.62
C SER A 94 -1.76 -17.63 2.32
N LYS A 95 -2.54 -18.51 1.67
CA LYS A 95 -2.98 -19.81 2.22
C LYS A 95 -3.82 -19.65 3.48
N ILE A 96 -4.65 -18.60 3.52
CA ILE A 96 -5.60 -18.35 4.59
C ILE A 96 -6.88 -19.11 4.28
N ASP A 97 -7.36 -19.85 5.28
CA ASP A 97 -8.72 -20.38 5.30
C ASP A 97 -9.64 -19.34 5.94
N PHE A 98 -10.48 -18.70 5.13
CA PHE A 98 -11.42 -17.69 5.63
C PHE A 98 -12.68 -18.31 6.24
N ASP A 99 -12.92 -19.60 6.05
CA ASP A 99 -14.03 -20.31 6.70
C ASP A 99 -13.68 -20.61 8.18
N ASP A 100 -12.40 -20.64 8.53
CA ASP A 100 -11.93 -20.72 9.91
C ASP A 100 -12.05 -19.38 10.64
N LYS A 101 -13.21 -19.18 11.28
CA LYS A 101 -13.52 -17.98 12.07
C LYS A 101 -12.62 -17.80 13.29
N SER A 102 -11.96 -18.85 13.79
CA SER A 102 -11.08 -18.72 14.95
C SER A 102 -9.83 -17.89 14.64
N SER A 103 -9.44 -17.83 13.37
CA SER A 103 -8.29 -17.05 12.90
C SER A 103 -8.60 -15.58 12.60
N TRP A 104 -9.88 -15.16 12.58
CA TRP A 104 -10.26 -13.84 12.08
C TRP A 104 -9.71 -12.67 12.90
N GLU A 105 -9.67 -12.82 14.22
CA GLU A 105 -9.13 -11.79 15.11
C GLU A 105 -7.62 -11.60 14.87
N GLU A 106 -6.87 -12.70 14.76
CA GLU A 106 -5.45 -12.68 14.41
C GLU A 106 -5.21 -12.03 13.03
N LEU A 107 -6.04 -12.33 12.03
CA LEU A 107 -5.93 -11.75 10.68
C LEU A 107 -6.23 -10.26 10.68
N PHE A 108 -7.19 -9.81 11.48
CA PHE A 108 -7.51 -8.40 11.63
C PHE A 108 -6.40 -7.64 12.35
N GLU A 109 -5.88 -8.18 13.46
CA GLU A 109 -4.74 -7.61 14.18
C GLU A 109 -3.51 -7.53 13.27
N TRP A 110 -3.24 -8.59 12.50
CA TRP A 110 -2.19 -8.59 11.50
C TRP A 110 -2.36 -7.47 10.47
N LEU A 111 -3.58 -7.21 9.99
CA LEU A 111 -3.84 -6.07 9.10
C LEU A 111 -3.54 -4.73 9.78
N CYS A 112 -4.08 -4.49 10.97
CA CYS A 112 -3.89 -3.25 11.71
C CYS A 112 -2.41 -2.94 11.95
N VAL A 113 -1.65 -3.90 12.49
CA VAL A 113 -0.22 -3.74 12.78
C VAL A 113 0.57 -3.41 11.50
N ASN A 114 0.30 -4.12 10.40
CA ASN A 114 1.03 -3.88 9.16
C ASN A 114 0.62 -2.57 8.47
N LEU A 115 -0.65 -2.16 8.59
CA LEU A 115 -1.11 -0.86 8.10
C LEU A 115 -0.45 0.28 8.86
N GLU A 116 -0.43 0.25 10.19
CA GLU A 116 0.22 1.27 11.01
C GLU A 116 1.72 1.37 10.70
N LYS A 117 2.42 0.23 10.54
CA LYS A 117 3.83 0.23 10.14
C LYS A 117 4.05 0.87 8.78
N LEU A 118 3.22 0.52 7.79
CA LEU A 118 3.28 1.14 6.46
C LEU A 118 3.00 2.64 6.53
N GLU A 119 2.00 3.05 7.31
CA GLU A 119 1.69 4.46 7.54
C GLU A 119 2.90 5.20 8.12
N GLN A 120 3.44 4.73 9.24
CA GLN A 120 4.57 5.37 9.92
C GLN A 120 5.80 5.49 9.01
N VAL A 121 6.18 4.40 8.34
CA VAL A 121 7.34 4.41 7.44
C VAL A 121 7.11 5.37 6.28
N PHE A 122 6.02 5.20 5.52
CA PHE A 122 5.80 6.03 4.33
C PHE A 122 5.49 7.49 4.67
N MET A 123 4.85 7.79 5.80
CA MET A 123 4.66 9.17 6.26
C MET A 123 5.99 9.87 6.52
N ASN A 124 6.94 9.19 7.16
CA ASN A 124 8.27 9.76 7.41
C ASN A 124 9.02 10.05 6.11
N PHE A 125 9.00 9.12 5.15
CA PHE A 125 9.68 9.31 3.86
C PHE A 125 8.98 10.32 2.95
N LEU A 126 7.65 10.33 2.92
CA LEU A 126 6.87 11.31 2.14
C LEU A 126 7.02 12.72 2.73
N ALA A 127 7.07 12.87 4.05
CA ALA A 127 7.30 14.17 4.69
C ALA A 127 8.66 14.77 4.29
N LEU A 128 9.72 13.95 4.23
CA LEU A 128 11.03 14.38 3.73
C LEU A 128 10.96 14.84 2.28
N TYR A 129 10.24 14.09 1.44
CA TYR A 129 10.10 14.42 0.02
C TYR A 129 9.34 15.73 -0.20
N PHE A 130 8.18 15.91 0.44
CA PHE A 130 7.41 17.14 0.30
C PHE A 130 8.15 18.36 0.86
N TYR A 131 8.95 18.20 1.92
CA TYR A 131 9.75 19.29 2.47
C TYR A 131 10.83 19.81 1.50
N ASP A 132 11.46 18.93 0.74
CA ASP A 132 12.47 19.32 -0.24
C ASP A 132 11.88 19.86 -1.56
N THR A 133 10.62 19.54 -1.85
CA THR A 133 9.93 20.00 -3.08
C THR A 133 9.33 21.41 -2.95
N VAL A 134 9.18 21.93 -1.73
CA VAL A 134 8.54 23.24 -1.42
C VAL A 134 9.57 24.36 -1.14
N LYS A 135 10.86 24.11 -1.38
CA LYS A 135 11.92 25.15 -1.34
C LYS A 135 12.19 25.75 -2.71
#